data_AF-A0A6G7PUQ4-F1
#
_entry.id   AF-A0A6G7PUQ4-F1
#
_cell.length_a   1.000
_cell.length_b   1.000
_cell.length_c   1.000
_cell.angle_alpha   90.00
_cell.angle_beta   90.00
_cell.angle_gamma   90.00
#
_symmetry.space_group_name_H-M   'P 1'
#
loop_
_entity.id
_entity.type
_entity.pdbx_description
1 polymer ?
#
loop_
_entity_poly.entity_id
_entity_poly.type
_entity_poly.pdbx_seq_one_letter_code
_entity_poly.pdbx_strand_id
1 'polypeptide(L)'
;MKRLLILMSVIMLLALGISPAGAKKVQLLGAGATFPYPLYSKWFSVYHQKTGVKINYQAIGSGGGIRQIINRTVDFGASDAPMSDQELAKAPGKILHIPTALGAVAVVFNVPGVTELKLSPEVLVDIFLGRIKKWNDPAIKALNPQAKLPKLPIMVAHRSDGSGTTYVFTDYLSKVSPEWAKRVGRGKSVNWPVGIGGKGNQGVAGIVLQIPGTIGYVEVSYAEQSKMAVAALKNKAGNFIKPTLSAISAAAKIEIPDDTRCSLTDTEAPEGYPISAMTWLLVYQEQAYGNRSYERAKTLVDLLWWCIHEAQQYNEPLLYGRLPENVVKKAEKIIESITYKGTPILNH
;
A
#
# COMPACT_ATOMS: atom_id res chain seq x y z
N MET A 1 -7.28 -89.98 -29.06
CA MET A 1 -8.12 -89.36 -28.02
C MET A 1 -7.75 -87.87 -27.90
N LYS A 2 -8.08 -87.03 -28.88
CA LYS A 2 -9.12 -85.97 -28.86
C LYS A 2 -9.47 -85.36 -27.48
N ARG A 3 -8.96 -84.14 -27.27
CA ARG A 3 -9.55 -82.90 -26.69
C ARG A 3 -10.35 -82.97 -25.39
N LEU A 4 -9.93 -82.16 -24.40
CA LEU A 4 -10.87 -81.31 -23.67
C LEU A 4 -10.18 -80.01 -23.21
N LEU A 5 -10.73 -78.88 -23.65
CA LEU A 5 -10.42 -77.53 -23.17
C LEU A 5 -11.07 -77.32 -21.80
N ILE A 6 -10.38 -76.66 -20.86
CA ILE A 6 -11.05 -75.88 -19.82
C ILE A 6 -10.47 -74.47 -19.84
N LEU A 7 -11.36 -73.56 -20.20
CA LEU A 7 -11.24 -72.11 -20.21
C LEU A 7 -11.41 -71.61 -18.76
N MET A 8 -10.41 -70.95 -18.17
CA MET A 8 -10.64 -70.06 -17.02
C MET A 8 -10.28 -68.64 -17.44
N SER A 9 -11.31 -67.93 -17.88
CA SER A 9 -11.33 -66.50 -18.09
C SER A 9 -11.17 -65.76 -16.77
N VAL A 10 -9.99 -65.17 -16.54
CA VAL A 10 -9.79 -64.15 -15.52
C VAL A 10 -10.33 -62.83 -16.07
N ILE A 11 -11.49 -62.41 -15.59
CA ILE A 11 -12.03 -61.07 -15.83
C ILE A 11 -11.23 -60.10 -14.97
N MET A 12 -10.28 -59.41 -15.58
CA MET A 12 -9.61 -58.27 -14.98
C MET A 12 -10.53 -57.04 -15.12
N LEU A 13 -11.25 -56.69 -14.06
CA LEU A 13 -11.97 -55.41 -14.00
C LEU A 13 -10.93 -54.28 -14.05
N LEU A 14 -10.77 -53.64 -15.21
CA LEU A 14 -10.23 -52.29 -15.27
C LEU A 14 -11.28 -51.36 -14.64
N ALA A 15 -11.11 -51.06 -13.36
CA ALA A 15 -11.68 -49.87 -12.78
C ALA A 15 -10.98 -48.66 -13.45
N LEU A 16 -11.57 -48.14 -14.52
CA LEU A 16 -11.30 -46.78 -14.99
C LEU A 16 -11.68 -45.84 -13.85
N GLY A 17 -10.71 -45.54 -13.00
CA GLY A 17 -10.80 -44.45 -12.04
C GLY A 17 -10.95 -43.16 -12.83
N ILE A 18 -12.20 -42.73 -13.02
CA ILE A 18 -12.52 -41.36 -13.38
C ILE A 18 -12.04 -40.52 -12.20
N SER A 19 -10.79 -40.07 -12.26
CA SER A 19 -10.33 -39.00 -11.39
C SER A 19 -11.21 -37.80 -11.73
N PRO A 20 -11.93 -37.19 -10.76
CA PRO A 20 -12.64 -35.95 -11.04
C PRO A 20 -11.61 -34.97 -11.58
N ALA A 21 -11.85 -34.44 -12.78
CA ALA A 21 -11.02 -33.41 -13.38
C ALA A 21 -10.83 -32.32 -12.32
N GLY A 22 -9.62 -32.24 -11.76
CA GLY A 22 -9.33 -31.32 -10.66
C GLY A 22 -9.70 -29.92 -11.10
N ALA A 23 -10.64 -29.29 -10.38
CA ALA A 23 -10.99 -27.89 -10.60
C ALA A 23 -9.69 -27.09 -10.72
N LYS A 24 -9.48 -26.42 -11.86
CA LYS A 24 -8.31 -25.58 -12.07
C LYS A 24 -8.30 -24.53 -10.96
N LYS A 25 -7.43 -24.69 -9.97
CA LYS A 25 -7.32 -23.73 -8.87
C LYS A 25 -7.01 -22.35 -9.45
N VAL A 26 -7.98 -21.44 -9.41
CA VAL A 26 -7.83 -20.08 -9.91
C VAL A 26 -6.75 -19.38 -9.10
N GLN A 27 -5.71 -18.91 -9.79
CA GLN A 27 -4.65 -18.10 -9.19
C GLN A 27 -4.79 -16.66 -9.67
N LEU A 28 -4.93 -15.69 -8.77
CA LEU A 28 -4.91 -14.27 -9.10
C LEU A 28 -3.50 -13.70 -9.02
N LEU A 29 -3.20 -12.76 -9.91
CA LEU A 29 -1.95 -12.03 -9.99
C LEU A 29 -2.21 -10.58 -9.59
N GLY A 30 -1.42 -10.08 -8.64
CA GLY A 30 -1.45 -8.68 -8.23
C GLY A 30 -0.06 -8.08 -8.21
N ALA A 31 0.05 -6.78 -8.43
CA ALA A 31 1.32 -6.08 -8.29
C ALA A 31 1.13 -4.63 -7.87
N GLY A 32 2.05 -4.10 -7.09
CA GLY A 32 2.09 -2.67 -6.83
C GLY A 32 2.67 -2.27 -5.48
N ALA A 33 1.95 -1.42 -4.78
CA ALA A 33 2.34 -0.76 -3.56
C ALA A 33 3.07 -1.67 -2.55
N THR A 34 4.19 -1.17 -2.04
CA THR A 34 4.90 -1.80 -0.90
C THR A 34 4.35 -1.32 0.43
N PHE A 35 3.55 -0.25 0.47
CA PHE A 35 2.98 0.29 1.69
C PHE A 35 2.06 -0.74 2.37
N PRO A 36 1.02 -1.32 1.72
CA PRO A 36 0.14 -2.30 2.37
C PRO A 36 0.68 -3.73 2.32
N TYR A 37 1.93 -3.96 1.90
CA TYR A 37 2.42 -5.33 1.66
C TYR A 37 2.35 -6.24 2.89
N PRO A 38 2.72 -5.80 4.11
CA PRO A 38 2.53 -6.61 5.31
C PRO A 38 1.07 -7.05 5.52
N LEU A 39 0.11 -6.14 5.32
CA LEU A 39 -1.31 -6.42 5.41
C LEU A 39 -1.78 -7.40 4.33
N TYR A 40 -1.46 -7.12 3.07
CA TYR A 40 -1.87 -7.94 1.93
C TYR A 40 -1.27 -9.36 2.01
N SER A 41 -0.02 -9.49 2.46
CA SER A 41 0.59 -10.80 2.68
C SER A 41 -0.20 -11.62 3.72
N LYS A 42 -0.63 -11.00 4.82
CA LYS A 42 -1.48 -11.67 5.82
C LYS A 42 -2.86 -12.02 5.26
N TRP A 43 -3.51 -11.05 4.65
CA TRP A 43 -4.83 -11.19 4.04
C TRP A 43 -4.88 -12.34 3.02
N PHE A 44 -3.95 -12.36 2.09
CA PHE A 44 -3.91 -13.36 1.02
C PHE A 44 -3.56 -14.77 1.53
N SER A 45 -2.74 -14.86 2.59
CA SER A 45 -2.52 -16.13 3.29
C SER A 45 -3.80 -16.67 3.94
N VAL A 46 -4.53 -15.82 4.67
CA VAL A 46 -5.81 -16.20 5.29
C VAL A 46 -6.85 -16.56 4.24
N TYR A 47 -6.98 -15.75 3.19
CA TYR A 47 -7.94 -16.01 2.11
C TYR A 47 -7.64 -17.34 1.41
N HIS A 48 -6.36 -17.66 1.19
CA HIS A 48 -5.94 -18.95 0.64
C HIS A 48 -6.34 -20.11 1.55
N GLN A 49 -6.14 -19.99 2.86
CA GLN A 49 -6.54 -21.04 3.82
C GLN A 49 -8.05 -21.27 3.83
N LYS A 50 -8.84 -20.20 3.69
CA LYS A 50 -10.31 -20.28 3.68
C LYS A 50 -10.88 -20.83 2.38
N THR A 51 -10.32 -20.44 1.23
CA THR A 51 -10.97 -20.62 -0.09
C THR A 51 -10.19 -21.53 -1.04
N GLY A 52 -8.91 -21.80 -0.75
CA GLY A 52 -7.99 -22.47 -1.67
C GLY A 52 -7.48 -21.59 -2.83
N VAL A 53 -8.01 -20.37 -3.01
CA VAL A 53 -7.57 -19.42 -4.05
C VAL A 53 -6.16 -18.94 -3.74
N LYS A 54 -5.26 -18.99 -4.74
CA LYS A 54 -3.89 -18.50 -4.58
C LYS A 54 -3.79 -17.07 -5.12
N ILE A 55 -3.23 -16.16 -4.33
CA ILE A 55 -2.98 -14.79 -4.76
C ILE A 55 -1.47 -14.58 -4.77
N ASN A 56 -0.91 -14.29 -5.94
CA ASN A 56 0.50 -13.97 -6.10
C ASN A 56 0.65 -12.46 -6.24
N TYR A 57 1.05 -11.81 -5.15
CA TYR A 57 1.22 -10.36 -5.09
C TYR A 57 2.70 -9.96 -5.14
N GLN A 58 3.03 -9.08 -6.09
CA GLN A 58 4.39 -8.57 -6.31
C GLN A 58 4.51 -7.14 -5.77
N ALA A 59 5.24 -6.97 -4.67
CA ALA A 59 5.48 -5.68 -4.03
C ALA A 59 6.58 -4.89 -4.77
N ILE A 60 6.19 -4.17 -5.82
CA ILE A 60 7.11 -3.51 -6.78
C ILE A 60 6.99 -1.98 -6.82
N GLY A 61 6.22 -1.40 -5.89
CA GLY A 61 5.89 0.02 -5.86
C GLY A 61 4.65 0.35 -6.68
N SER A 62 3.93 1.39 -6.27
CA SER A 62 2.65 1.79 -6.86
C SER A 62 2.75 2.15 -8.34
N GLY A 63 3.85 2.78 -8.76
CA GLY A 63 4.09 3.07 -10.18
C GLY A 63 4.23 1.79 -11.02
N GLY A 64 4.87 0.75 -10.46
CA GLY A 64 4.94 -0.56 -11.07
C GLY A 64 3.57 -1.22 -11.18
N GLY A 65 2.76 -1.15 -10.12
CA GLY A 65 1.39 -1.68 -10.09
C GLY A 65 0.47 -1.02 -11.12
N ILE A 66 0.46 0.32 -11.18
CA ILE A 66 -0.30 1.10 -12.17
C ILE A 66 0.09 0.69 -13.59
N ARG A 67 1.39 0.59 -13.88
CA ARG A 67 1.87 0.16 -15.21
C ARG A 67 1.40 -1.26 -15.55
N GLN A 68 1.47 -2.20 -14.61
CA GLN A 68 1.06 -3.58 -14.85
C GLN A 68 -0.45 -3.72 -15.06
N ILE A 69 -1.28 -2.98 -14.32
CA ILE A 69 -2.74 -3.02 -14.55
C ILE A 69 -3.14 -2.33 -15.85
N ILE A 70 -2.50 -1.21 -16.23
CA ILE A 70 -2.72 -0.57 -17.54
C ILE A 70 -2.39 -1.55 -18.68
N ASN A 71 -1.25 -2.25 -18.57
CA ASN A 71 -0.83 -3.25 -19.54
C ASN A 71 -1.60 -4.58 -19.45
N ARG A 72 -2.56 -4.70 -18.53
CA ARG A 72 -3.38 -5.92 -18.30
C ARG A 72 -2.52 -7.18 -18.03
N THR A 73 -1.36 -7.02 -17.40
CA THR A 73 -0.46 -8.15 -17.06
C THR A 73 -0.78 -8.78 -15.70
N VAL A 74 -1.66 -8.14 -14.92
CA VAL A 74 -2.12 -8.59 -13.60
C VAL A 74 -3.64 -8.45 -13.51
N ASP A 75 -4.25 -9.15 -12.56
CA ASP A 75 -5.69 -9.06 -12.31
C ASP A 75 -6.07 -7.79 -11.56
N PHE A 76 -5.17 -7.33 -10.69
CA PHE A 76 -5.30 -6.07 -9.98
C PHE A 76 -3.95 -5.38 -9.80
N GLY A 77 -3.95 -4.06 -9.91
CA GLY A 77 -2.86 -3.21 -9.43
C GLY A 77 -3.06 -2.85 -7.95
N ALA A 78 -2.03 -2.30 -7.32
CA ALA A 78 -2.15 -1.70 -5.99
C ALA A 78 -1.38 -0.38 -5.91
N SER A 79 -1.97 0.64 -5.30
CA SER A 79 -1.39 1.98 -5.25
C SER A 79 -1.77 2.73 -3.98
N ASP A 80 -0.83 3.50 -3.42
CA ASP A 80 -1.05 4.44 -2.30
C ASP A 80 -1.19 5.88 -2.81
N ALA A 81 -0.98 6.07 -4.11
CA ALA A 81 -1.32 7.29 -4.82
C ALA A 81 -2.57 7.01 -5.65
N PRO A 82 -3.64 7.82 -5.54
CA PRO A 82 -4.72 7.71 -6.51
C PRO A 82 -4.14 7.90 -7.92
N MET A 83 -4.67 7.16 -8.90
CA MET A 83 -4.27 7.39 -10.28
C MET A 83 -4.76 8.78 -10.68
N SER A 84 -3.88 9.56 -11.29
CA SER A 84 -4.30 10.84 -11.86
C SER A 84 -5.22 10.60 -13.04
N ASP A 85 -6.01 11.61 -13.42
CA ASP A 85 -6.89 11.50 -14.60
C ASP A 85 -6.08 11.25 -15.88
N GLN A 86 -4.85 11.77 -15.96
CA GLN A 86 -3.93 11.48 -17.06
C GLN A 86 -3.45 10.03 -17.08
N GLU A 87 -3.29 9.38 -15.93
CA GLU A 87 -2.95 7.96 -15.86
C GLU A 87 -4.17 7.09 -16.19
N LEU A 88 -5.35 7.47 -15.72
CA LEU A 88 -6.61 6.80 -16.04
C LEU A 88 -6.90 6.85 -17.54
N ALA A 89 -6.67 7.98 -18.19
CA ALA A 89 -6.86 8.16 -19.63
C ALA A 89 -5.95 7.25 -20.49
N LYS A 90 -4.84 6.75 -19.94
CA LYS A 90 -3.96 5.78 -20.62
C LYS A 90 -4.45 4.35 -20.53
N ALA A 91 -5.38 4.05 -19.62
CA ALA A 91 -5.90 2.71 -19.46
C ALA A 91 -6.87 2.36 -20.62
N PRO A 92 -6.80 1.16 -21.22
CA PRO A 92 -7.72 0.69 -22.26
C PRO A 92 -9.17 0.45 -21.78
N GLY A 93 -9.54 0.94 -20.60
CA GLY A 93 -10.84 0.78 -19.98
C GLY A 93 -10.88 1.49 -18.63
N LYS A 94 -12.09 1.69 -18.09
CA LYS A 94 -12.26 2.36 -16.80
C LYS A 94 -11.63 1.54 -15.68
N ILE A 95 -10.68 2.14 -14.96
CA ILE A 95 -10.12 1.59 -13.73
C ILE A 95 -10.91 2.15 -12.54
N LEU A 96 -11.15 1.29 -11.57
CA LEU A 96 -11.80 1.56 -10.30
C LEU A 96 -10.77 1.48 -9.17
N HIS A 97 -10.94 2.34 -8.17
CA HIS A 97 -10.12 2.40 -6.96
C HIS A 97 -10.88 1.79 -5.80
N ILE A 98 -10.48 0.60 -5.36
CA ILE A 98 -11.10 -0.08 -4.21
C ILE A 98 -10.25 0.23 -2.98
N PRO A 99 -10.71 1.07 -2.04
CA PRO A 99 -9.93 1.37 -0.84
C PRO A 99 -9.82 0.12 0.01
N THR A 100 -8.67 -0.09 0.66
CA THR A 100 -8.46 -1.28 1.50
C THR A 100 -8.11 -0.98 2.94
N ALA A 101 -7.32 0.07 3.19
CA ALA A 101 -6.80 0.37 4.50
C ALA A 101 -6.40 1.83 4.62
N LEU A 102 -6.39 2.32 5.87
CA LEU A 102 -5.72 3.55 6.25
C LEU A 102 -4.34 3.22 6.82
N GLY A 103 -3.36 4.09 6.59
CA GLY A 103 -2.05 3.98 7.23
C GLY A 103 -1.36 5.34 7.32
N ALA A 104 -0.09 5.35 7.68
CA ALA A 104 0.72 6.57 7.72
C ALA A 104 2.14 6.33 7.20
N VAL A 105 2.71 7.38 6.63
CA VAL A 105 4.12 7.46 6.31
C VAL A 105 4.86 8.05 7.50
N ALA A 106 5.48 7.18 8.29
CA ALA A 106 6.31 7.55 9.42
C ALA A 106 7.64 8.14 8.94
N VAL A 107 8.03 9.27 9.53
CA VAL A 107 9.40 9.79 9.42
C VAL A 107 10.27 9.06 10.43
N VAL A 108 11.17 8.22 9.94
CA VAL A 108 12.06 7.38 10.73
C VAL A 108 13.47 7.95 10.73
N PHE A 109 14.20 7.76 11.83
CA PHE A 109 15.55 8.25 11.96
C PHE A 109 16.45 7.31 12.75
N ASN A 110 17.76 7.46 12.57
CA ASN A 110 18.78 6.75 13.31
C ASN A 110 19.79 7.75 13.84
N VAL A 111 19.61 8.18 15.08
CA VAL A 111 20.52 9.11 15.77
C VAL A 111 20.93 8.45 17.09
N PRO A 112 22.20 8.05 17.25
CA PRO A 112 22.64 7.38 18.46
C PRO A 112 22.26 8.14 19.74
N GLY A 113 21.59 7.45 20.67
CA GLY A 113 21.15 8.03 21.94
C GLY A 113 19.89 8.91 21.87
N VAL A 114 19.24 9.02 20.71
CA VAL A 114 17.98 9.77 20.55
C VAL A 114 16.88 8.81 20.09
N THR A 115 15.85 8.66 20.93
CA THR A 115 14.67 7.82 20.65
C THR A 115 13.41 8.65 20.41
N GLU A 116 13.39 9.88 20.94
CA GLU A 116 12.30 10.83 20.78
C GLU A 116 12.79 12.06 20.02
N LEU A 117 12.03 12.45 19.00
CA LEU A 117 12.32 13.59 18.14
C LEU A 117 11.02 14.25 17.69
N LYS A 118 10.96 15.57 17.80
CA LYS A 118 9.91 16.44 17.29
C LYS A 118 10.43 17.21 16.08
N LEU A 119 9.67 17.21 14.99
CA LEU A 119 9.98 17.97 13.78
C LEU A 119 8.77 18.83 13.36
N SER A 120 9.03 20.07 12.96
CA SER A 120 8.03 20.92 12.32
C SER A 120 8.06 20.71 10.79
N PRO A 121 7.03 21.16 10.06
CA PRO A 121 7.03 21.09 8.60
C PRO A 121 8.26 21.76 7.98
N GLU A 122 8.65 22.93 8.49
CA GLU A 122 9.77 23.72 7.98
C GLU A 122 11.10 22.97 8.15
N VAL A 123 11.36 22.43 9.35
CA VAL A 123 12.58 21.66 9.63
C VAL A 123 12.63 20.40 8.77
N LEU A 124 11.50 19.69 8.61
CA LEU A 124 11.46 18.50 7.78
C LEU A 124 11.72 18.83 6.31
N VAL A 125 11.12 19.89 5.77
CA VAL A 125 11.37 20.37 4.40
C VAL A 125 12.84 20.74 4.23
N ASP A 126 13.42 21.50 5.15
CA ASP A 126 14.81 21.95 5.04
C ASP A 126 15.83 20.80 5.14
N ILE A 127 15.52 19.74 5.89
CA ILE A 127 16.30 18.49 5.88
C ILE A 127 16.26 17.85 4.49
N PHE A 128 15.07 17.66 3.91
CA PHE A 128 14.92 17.00 2.61
C PHE A 128 15.34 17.87 1.41
N LEU A 129 15.43 19.19 1.58
CA LEU A 129 16.09 20.12 0.65
C LEU A 129 17.62 20.16 0.82
N GLY A 130 18.16 19.54 1.88
CA GLY A 130 19.60 19.50 2.15
C GLY A 130 20.17 20.79 2.77
N ARG A 131 19.33 21.65 3.36
CA ARG A 131 19.76 22.87 4.06
C ARG A 131 20.19 22.57 5.48
N ILE A 132 19.40 21.80 6.22
CA ILE A 132 19.77 21.30 7.54
C ILE A 132 20.58 20.02 7.35
N LYS A 133 21.89 20.09 7.63
CA LYS A 133 22.87 19.04 7.30
C LYS A 133 23.41 18.29 8.50
N LYS A 134 23.07 18.69 9.73
CA LYS A 134 23.57 18.07 10.97
C LYS A 134 22.46 18.00 12.02
N TRP A 135 22.49 16.96 12.85
CA TRP A 135 21.45 16.71 13.86
C TRP A 135 21.42 17.74 14.99
N ASN A 136 22.54 18.38 15.30
CA ASN A 136 22.62 19.45 16.29
C ASN A 136 22.28 20.86 15.74
N ASP A 137 21.65 20.94 14.56
CA ASP A 137 21.21 22.20 13.98
C ASP A 137 20.33 22.99 14.96
N PRO A 138 20.49 24.33 15.08
CA PRO A 138 19.70 25.15 15.98
C PRO A 138 18.19 24.98 15.81
N ALA A 139 17.69 24.77 14.59
CA ALA A 139 16.27 24.60 14.34
C ALA A 139 15.74 23.27 14.91
N ILE A 140 16.51 22.17 14.79
CA ILE A 140 16.17 20.89 15.41
C ILE A 140 16.24 20.99 16.93
N LYS A 141 17.28 21.65 17.46
CA LYS A 141 17.49 21.84 18.90
C LYS A 141 16.37 22.65 19.54
N ALA A 142 15.87 23.69 18.87
CA ALA A 142 14.77 24.52 19.38
C ALA A 142 13.48 23.70 19.63
N LEU A 143 13.22 22.68 18.80
CA LEU A 143 12.08 21.79 18.96
C LEU A 143 12.31 20.68 20.00
N ASN A 144 13.58 20.43 20.36
CA ASN A 144 14.00 19.31 21.20
C ASN A 144 15.02 19.76 22.27
N PRO A 145 14.68 20.70 23.17
CA PRO A 145 15.65 21.31 24.08
C PRO A 145 16.30 20.33 25.06
N GLN A 146 15.62 19.21 25.35
CA GLN A 146 16.10 18.16 26.27
C GLN A 146 16.89 17.04 25.55
N ALA A 147 16.88 17.00 24.21
CA ALA A 147 17.55 15.96 23.45
C ALA A 147 19.05 16.23 23.35
N LYS A 148 19.87 15.20 23.58
CA LYS A 148 21.32 15.25 23.38
C LYS A 148 21.64 15.05 21.89
N LEU A 149 21.46 16.10 21.10
CA LEU A 149 21.65 16.06 19.65
C LEU A 149 23.14 16.08 19.27
N PRO A 150 23.67 15.03 18.61
CA PRO A 150 25.08 14.97 18.24
C PRO A 150 25.40 15.87 17.04
N LYS A 151 26.66 16.28 16.90
CA LYS A 151 27.21 16.94 15.68
C LYS A 151 27.41 15.92 14.54
N LEU A 152 26.40 15.10 14.31
CA LEU A 152 26.38 14.03 13.32
C LEU A 152 25.78 14.56 12.02
N PRO A 153 26.39 14.31 10.84
CA PRO A 153 25.77 14.64 9.56
C PRO A 153 24.40 13.97 9.38
N ILE A 154 23.48 14.68 8.74
CA ILE A 154 22.20 14.12 8.31
C ILE A 154 22.38 13.52 6.93
N MET A 155 21.94 12.27 6.79
CA MET A 155 21.79 11.63 5.50
C MET A 155 20.31 11.35 5.22
N VAL A 156 19.81 11.81 4.09
CA VAL A 156 18.43 11.53 3.67
C VAL A 156 18.38 10.17 2.96
N ALA A 157 17.41 9.35 3.33
CA ALA A 157 17.02 8.14 2.59
C ALA A 157 15.66 8.36 1.95
N HIS A 158 15.56 8.12 0.65
CA HIS A 158 14.33 8.21 -0.12
C HIS A 158 14.11 6.96 -0.97
N ARG A 159 12.96 6.86 -1.63
CA ARG A 159 12.68 5.74 -2.53
C ARG A 159 13.40 5.88 -3.86
N SER A 160 13.90 4.78 -4.41
CA SER A 160 14.46 4.71 -5.76
C SER A 160 13.45 4.29 -6.83
N ASP A 161 12.36 3.65 -6.43
CA ASP A 161 11.30 3.14 -7.30
C ASP A 161 10.04 4.03 -7.30
N GLY A 162 9.21 3.91 -8.35
CA GLY A 162 7.93 4.61 -8.45
C GLY A 162 6.97 4.23 -7.31
N SER A 163 6.82 5.12 -6.34
CA SER A 163 6.34 4.81 -5.00
C SER A 163 5.13 5.66 -4.59
N GLY A 164 4.05 5.00 -4.15
CA GLY A 164 2.91 5.68 -3.52
C GLY A 164 3.28 6.32 -2.19
N THR A 165 4.11 5.66 -1.37
CA THR A 165 4.69 6.27 -0.15
C THR A 165 5.41 7.59 -0.45
N THR A 166 6.15 7.67 -1.56
CA THR A 166 6.80 8.91 -2.01
C THR A 166 5.79 9.94 -2.46
N TYR A 167 4.74 9.53 -3.16
CA TYR A 167 3.65 10.43 -3.52
C TYR A 167 3.00 11.04 -2.27
N VAL A 168 2.65 10.23 -1.28
CA VAL A 168 2.04 10.71 -0.02
C VAL A 168 2.99 11.68 0.70
N PHE A 169 4.27 11.30 0.84
CA PHE A 169 5.26 12.14 1.53
C PHE A 169 5.49 13.48 0.80
N THR A 170 5.65 13.45 -0.52
CA THR A 170 5.88 14.66 -1.33
C THR A 170 4.61 15.50 -1.52
N ASP A 171 3.42 14.89 -1.46
CA ASP A 171 2.14 15.60 -1.37
C ASP A 171 2.07 16.41 -0.09
N TYR A 172 2.39 15.81 1.06
CA TYR A 172 2.51 16.54 2.33
C TYR A 172 3.52 17.69 2.22
N LEU A 173 4.76 17.43 1.78
CA LEU A 173 5.78 18.47 1.67
C LEU A 173 5.38 19.61 0.72
N SER A 174 4.64 19.30 -0.35
CA SER A 174 4.14 20.30 -1.29
C SER A 174 3.02 21.17 -0.67
N LYS A 175 2.20 20.63 0.23
CA LYS A 175 1.14 21.39 0.92
C LYS A 175 1.70 22.36 1.95
N VAL A 176 2.73 21.94 2.68
CA VAL A 176 3.32 22.74 3.77
C VAL A 176 4.46 23.66 3.32
N SER A 177 4.96 23.51 2.09
CA SER A 177 6.02 24.36 1.55
C SER A 177 5.78 24.74 0.09
N PRO A 178 5.45 26.01 -0.19
CA PRO A 178 5.38 26.54 -1.55
C PRO A 178 6.70 26.39 -2.32
N GLU A 179 7.83 26.47 -1.61
CA GLU A 179 9.13 26.23 -2.22
C GLU A 179 9.28 24.78 -2.68
N TRP A 180 8.95 23.81 -1.83
CA TRP A 180 8.97 22.40 -2.21
C TRP A 180 8.07 22.15 -3.41
N ALA A 181 6.83 22.66 -3.36
CA ALA A 181 5.86 22.52 -4.44
C ALA A 181 6.39 23.04 -5.79
N LYS A 182 7.10 24.16 -5.78
CA LYS A 182 7.68 24.77 -6.98
C LYS A 182 8.95 24.05 -7.47
N ARG A 183 9.84 23.63 -6.56
CA ARG A 183 11.17 23.11 -6.91
C ARG A 183 11.20 21.60 -7.15
N VAL A 184 10.49 20.83 -6.32
CA VAL A 184 10.51 19.36 -6.33
C VAL A 184 9.14 18.82 -6.73
N GLY A 185 8.09 19.40 -6.18
CA GLY A 185 6.70 19.01 -6.42
C GLY A 185 6.31 17.69 -5.75
N ARG A 186 5.20 17.15 -6.23
CA ARG A 186 4.54 15.94 -5.77
C ARG A 186 4.57 14.89 -6.87
N GLY A 187 4.91 13.65 -6.52
CA GLY A 187 4.88 12.56 -7.49
C GLY A 187 5.24 11.21 -6.90
N LYS A 188 4.98 10.14 -7.66
CA LYS A 188 5.48 8.80 -7.35
C LYS A 188 7.00 8.69 -7.53
N SER A 189 7.59 9.61 -8.27
CA SER A 189 9.02 9.84 -8.45
C SER A 189 9.22 11.34 -8.62
N VAL A 190 10.28 11.88 -8.01
CA VAL A 190 10.65 13.31 -8.05
C VAL A 190 12.17 13.41 -8.15
N ASN A 191 12.67 14.57 -8.58
CA ASN A 191 14.10 14.86 -8.58
C ASN A 191 14.53 15.28 -7.17
N TRP A 192 14.97 14.30 -6.36
CA TRP A 192 15.39 14.53 -4.98
C TRP A 192 16.61 15.47 -4.91
N PRO A 193 16.57 16.53 -4.07
CA PRO A 193 17.71 17.44 -3.92
C PRO A 193 18.94 16.76 -3.30
N VAL A 194 18.70 15.84 -2.36
CA VAL A 194 19.73 15.13 -1.60
C VAL A 194 19.24 13.73 -1.24
N GLY A 195 20.17 12.87 -0.87
CA GLY A 195 19.91 11.58 -0.25
C GLY A 195 20.26 10.39 -1.14
N ILE A 196 19.97 9.21 -0.62
CA ILE A 196 20.22 7.93 -1.27
C ILE A 196 18.93 7.14 -1.44
N GLY A 197 18.82 6.47 -2.59
CA GLY A 197 17.63 5.73 -2.98
C GLY A 197 17.62 4.28 -2.48
N GLY A 198 16.64 3.94 -1.64
CA GLY A 198 16.30 2.57 -1.25
C GLY A 198 15.11 2.04 -2.04
N LYS A 199 15.16 0.78 -2.49
CA LYS A 199 14.06 0.14 -3.22
C LYS A 199 13.00 -0.37 -2.24
N GLY A 200 11.74 0.05 -2.41
CA GLY A 200 10.64 -0.33 -1.52
C GLY A 200 10.74 0.29 -0.13
N ASN A 201 9.73 0.05 0.73
CA ASN A 201 9.80 0.43 2.14
C ASN A 201 10.97 -0.29 2.84
N GLN A 202 11.18 -1.57 2.51
CA GLN A 202 12.27 -2.39 3.06
C GLN A 202 13.65 -1.77 2.78
N GLY A 203 13.89 -1.28 1.55
CA GLY A 203 15.18 -0.69 1.20
C GLY A 203 15.45 0.60 1.97
N VAL A 204 14.44 1.47 2.12
CA VAL A 204 14.59 2.71 2.91
C VAL A 204 14.79 2.38 4.40
N ALA A 205 14.01 1.45 4.96
CA ALA A 205 14.17 0.99 6.34
C ALA A 205 15.58 0.43 6.59
N GLY A 206 16.09 -0.41 5.68
CA GLY A 206 17.44 -0.98 5.76
C GLY A 206 18.53 0.09 5.78
N ILE A 207 18.43 1.09 4.91
CA ILE A 207 19.36 2.22 4.88
C ILE A 207 19.36 2.97 6.23
N VAL A 208 18.17 3.30 6.75
CA VAL A 208 18.05 4.06 7.99
C VAL A 208 18.62 3.28 9.18
N LEU A 209 18.34 1.99 9.28
CA LEU A 209 18.85 1.13 10.36
C LEU A 209 20.38 0.99 10.33
N GLN A 210 20.96 0.85 9.13
CA GLN A 210 22.38 0.52 9.00
C GLN A 210 23.30 1.73 9.11
N ILE A 211 22.82 2.93 8.77
CA ILE A 211 23.68 4.10 8.65
C ILE A 211 23.29 5.15 9.72
N PRO A 212 24.13 5.34 10.76
CA PRO A 212 23.91 6.38 11.75
C PRO A 212 23.84 7.77 11.10
N GLY A 213 22.92 8.59 11.58
CA GLY A 213 22.66 9.93 11.07
C GLY A 213 21.58 9.97 9.99
N THR A 214 21.02 8.83 9.61
CA THR A 214 20.01 8.78 8.55
C THR A 214 18.63 9.20 9.03
N ILE A 215 17.91 9.92 8.17
CA ILE A 215 16.46 10.15 8.25
C ILE A 215 15.81 9.69 6.95
N GLY A 216 14.65 9.05 7.04
CA GLY A 216 13.89 8.59 5.89
C GLY A 216 12.41 8.53 6.18
N TYR A 217 11.65 7.97 5.25
CA TYR A 217 10.20 7.83 5.37
C TYR A 217 9.77 6.42 4.93
N VAL A 218 8.95 5.78 5.76
CA VAL A 218 8.43 4.42 5.52
C VAL A 218 6.98 4.35 5.97
N GLU A 219 6.24 3.38 5.46
CA GLU A 219 4.95 3.04 6.08
C GLU A 219 5.18 2.57 7.54
N VAL A 220 4.32 3.00 8.48
CA VAL A 220 4.52 2.84 9.93
C VAL A 220 4.73 1.39 10.38
N SER A 221 4.07 0.40 9.76
CA SER A 221 4.27 -1.00 10.12
C SER A 221 5.70 -1.49 9.88
N TYR A 222 6.42 -0.92 8.90
CA TYR A 222 7.86 -1.22 8.69
C TYR A 222 8.75 -0.66 9.80
N ALA A 223 8.41 0.53 10.31
CA ALA A 223 9.10 1.14 11.43
C ALA A 223 8.92 0.30 12.70
N GLU A 224 7.68 -0.14 12.98
CA GLU A 224 7.37 -0.97 14.15
C GLU A 224 8.08 -2.33 14.10
N GLN A 225 7.93 -3.06 12.98
CA GLN A 225 8.53 -4.39 12.81
C GLN A 225 10.05 -4.38 12.98
N SER A 226 10.68 -3.27 12.59
CA SER A 226 12.13 -3.09 12.67
C SER A 226 12.58 -2.27 13.90
N LYS A 227 11.67 -1.95 14.81
CA LYS A 227 11.92 -1.18 16.05
C LYS A 227 12.65 0.15 15.80
N MET A 228 12.26 0.85 14.75
CA MET A 228 12.88 2.12 14.34
C MET A 228 12.39 3.27 15.22
N ALA A 229 13.26 4.26 15.45
CA ALA A 229 12.83 5.51 16.05
C ALA A 229 11.99 6.32 15.04
N VAL A 230 10.84 6.80 15.49
CA VAL A 230 9.86 7.55 14.67
C VAL A 230 9.73 8.96 15.22
N ALA A 231 9.81 9.98 14.37
CA ALA A 231 9.61 11.37 14.77
C ALA A 231 8.12 11.69 14.98
N ALA A 232 7.81 12.49 16.00
CA ALA A 232 6.53 13.18 16.10
C ALA A 232 6.56 14.41 15.19
N LEU A 233 5.50 14.61 14.40
CA LEU A 233 5.41 15.71 13.46
C LEU A 233 4.39 16.73 13.95
N LYS A 234 4.74 18.02 13.86
CA LYS A 234 3.79 19.10 14.09
C LYS A 234 2.77 19.13 12.95
N ASN A 235 1.50 18.89 13.27
CA ASN A 235 0.41 18.97 12.30
C ASN A 235 -0.08 20.41 12.12
N LYS A 236 -1.06 20.60 11.24
CA LYS A 236 -1.63 21.91 10.91
C LYS A 236 -2.24 22.66 12.09
N ALA A 237 -2.80 21.93 13.07
CA ALA A 237 -3.33 22.50 14.31
C ALA A 237 -2.23 22.88 15.33
N GLY A 238 -0.96 22.56 15.03
CA GLY A 238 0.17 22.90 15.87
C GLY A 238 0.58 21.82 16.88
N ASN A 239 -0.07 20.66 16.86
CA ASN A 239 0.19 19.56 17.79
C ASN A 239 1.26 18.61 17.23
N PHE A 240 2.15 18.10 18.10
CA PHE A 240 3.14 17.08 17.73
C PHE A 240 2.54 15.68 17.87
N ILE A 241 2.27 15.03 16.74
CA ILE A 241 1.54 13.76 16.68
C ILE A 241 2.46 12.64 16.17
N LYS A 242 2.38 11.45 16.76
CA LYS A 242 3.00 10.20 16.29
C LYS A 242 1.99 9.43 15.40
N PRO A 243 2.45 8.57 14.47
CA PRO A 243 1.57 7.85 13.55
C PRO A 243 0.85 6.66 14.22
N THR A 244 -0.02 6.93 15.21
CA THR A 244 -0.85 5.90 15.85
C THR A 244 -2.10 5.61 15.03
N LEU A 245 -2.74 4.44 15.26
CA LEU A 245 -4.03 4.11 14.64
C LEU A 245 -5.11 5.18 14.89
N SER A 246 -5.15 5.74 16.11
CA SER A 246 -6.09 6.82 16.44
C SER A 246 -5.83 8.09 15.63
N ALA A 247 -4.56 8.48 15.47
CA ALA A 247 -4.18 9.66 14.70
C ALA A 247 -4.40 9.47 13.19
N ILE A 248 -4.17 8.25 12.68
CA ILE A 248 -4.47 7.87 11.29
C ILE A 248 -5.98 7.98 11.03
N SER A 249 -6.80 7.39 11.89
CA SER A 249 -8.26 7.44 11.78
C SER A 249 -8.79 8.86 11.94
N ALA A 250 -8.17 9.69 12.79
CA ALA A 250 -8.53 11.11 12.93
C ALA A 250 -8.28 11.89 11.64
N ALA A 251 -7.14 11.67 10.97
CA ALA A 251 -6.82 12.32 9.70
C ALA A 251 -7.78 11.93 8.56
N ALA A 252 -8.40 10.75 8.64
CA ALA A 252 -9.36 10.26 7.65
C ALA A 252 -10.79 10.82 7.80
N LYS A 253 -11.07 11.65 8.83
CA LYS A 253 -12.37 12.29 9.05
C LYS A 253 -12.60 13.49 8.13
N ILE A 254 -12.50 13.25 6.82
CA ILE A 254 -12.80 14.21 5.77
C ILE A 254 -13.97 13.70 4.92
N GLU A 255 -14.50 14.55 4.05
CA GLU A 255 -15.39 14.09 2.99
C GLU A 255 -14.58 13.31 1.94
N ILE A 256 -14.86 12.00 1.86
CA ILE A 256 -14.21 11.11 0.89
C ILE A 256 -15.10 11.03 -0.35
N PRO A 257 -14.58 11.29 -1.57
CA PRO A 257 -15.37 11.28 -2.80
C PRO A 257 -15.88 9.88 -3.14
N ASP A 258 -16.87 9.80 -4.03
CA ASP A 258 -17.51 8.52 -4.40
C ASP A 258 -16.55 7.54 -5.09
N ASP A 259 -15.55 8.04 -5.81
CA ASP A 259 -14.49 7.21 -6.40
C ASP A 259 -13.36 6.90 -5.41
N THR A 260 -13.48 7.38 -4.16
CA THR A 260 -12.54 7.22 -3.03
C THR A 260 -11.15 7.79 -3.26
N ARG A 261 -10.88 8.48 -4.37
CA ARG A 261 -9.57 9.07 -4.66
C ARG A 261 -9.41 10.37 -3.88
N CYS A 262 -8.74 10.30 -2.73
CA CYS A 262 -8.46 11.47 -1.89
C CYS A 262 -7.03 11.50 -1.35
N SER A 263 -6.64 12.66 -0.81
CA SER A 263 -5.42 12.80 -0.01
C SER A 263 -5.80 12.99 1.46
N LEU A 264 -5.10 12.28 2.35
CA LEU A 264 -5.26 12.38 3.80
C LEU A 264 -4.05 13.09 4.46
N THR A 265 -3.25 13.82 3.68
CA THR A 265 -2.11 14.58 4.19
C THR A 265 -2.51 16.00 4.59
N ASP A 266 -1.89 16.51 5.65
CA ASP A 266 -2.06 17.86 6.18
C ASP A 266 -3.53 18.30 6.35
N THR A 267 -4.36 17.42 6.90
CA THR A 267 -5.78 17.70 7.13
C THR A 267 -5.98 18.63 8.34
N GLU A 268 -7.18 19.20 8.48
CA GLU A 268 -7.54 20.07 9.61
C GLU A 268 -7.72 19.32 10.95
N ALA A 269 -7.52 18.01 10.98
CA ALA A 269 -7.76 17.19 12.17
C ALA A 269 -6.74 17.50 13.29
N PRO A 270 -7.15 18.02 14.47
CA PRO A 270 -6.20 18.43 15.52
C PRO A 270 -5.38 17.28 16.10
N GLU A 271 -5.95 16.08 16.11
CA GLU A 271 -5.30 14.84 16.55
C GLU A 271 -4.79 14.00 15.36
N GLY A 272 -4.89 14.52 14.13
CA GLY A 272 -4.51 13.82 12.92
C GLY A 272 -2.99 13.78 12.74
N TYR A 273 -2.47 12.62 12.34
CA TYR A 273 -1.09 12.54 11.88
C TYR A 273 -0.97 13.16 10.47
N PRO A 274 -0.02 14.08 10.22
CA PRO A 274 -0.05 14.91 9.03
C PRO A 274 0.33 14.18 7.73
N ILE A 275 0.90 12.98 7.80
CA ILE A 275 1.29 12.17 6.62
C ILE A 275 0.52 10.85 6.59
N SER A 276 -0.79 10.92 6.84
CA SER A 276 -1.71 9.78 6.71
C SER A 276 -2.11 9.53 5.25
N ALA A 277 -2.51 8.29 4.96
CA ALA A 277 -2.87 7.86 3.61
C ALA A 277 -3.94 6.77 3.62
N MET A 278 -4.63 6.67 2.48
CA MET A 278 -5.41 5.52 2.09
C MET A 278 -4.64 4.77 1.00
N THR A 279 -4.89 3.46 0.86
CA THR A 279 -4.32 2.63 -0.22
C THR A 279 -5.43 1.85 -0.92
N TRP A 280 -5.23 1.60 -2.21
CA TRP A 280 -6.25 1.05 -3.11
C TRP A 280 -5.76 -0.16 -3.89
N LEU A 281 -6.67 -1.11 -4.11
CA LEU A 281 -6.58 -2.05 -5.22
C LEU A 281 -7.17 -1.40 -6.47
N LEU A 282 -6.54 -1.64 -7.62
CA LEU A 282 -6.90 -1.06 -8.91
C LEU A 282 -7.39 -2.17 -9.82
N VAL A 283 -8.63 -2.08 -10.29
CA VAL A 283 -9.24 -3.09 -11.17
C VAL A 283 -9.99 -2.44 -12.31
N TYR A 284 -10.11 -3.11 -13.45
CA TYR A 284 -11.02 -2.63 -14.49
C TYR A 284 -12.47 -2.82 -14.07
N GLN A 285 -13.37 -1.94 -14.53
CA GLN A 285 -14.80 -2.13 -14.34
C GLN A 285 -15.31 -3.33 -15.14
N GLU A 286 -14.97 -3.42 -16.42
CA GLU A 286 -15.28 -4.57 -17.27
C GLU A 286 -14.15 -5.62 -17.17
N GLN A 287 -14.52 -6.86 -16.85
CA GLN A 287 -13.59 -7.95 -16.57
C GLN A 287 -13.40 -8.91 -17.75
N ALA A 288 -14.24 -8.86 -18.78
CA ALA A 288 -14.12 -9.67 -19.98
C ALA A 288 -13.04 -9.14 -20.95
N TYR A 289 -11.82 -8.90 -20.45
CA TYR A 289 -10.66 -8.51 -21.25
C TYR A 289 -9.62 -9.63 -21.32
N GLY A 290 -8.79 -9.63 -22.37
CA GLY A 290 -7.62 -10.52 -22.47
C GLY A 290 -7.95 -12.01 -22.34
N ASN A 291 -9.11 -12.44 -22.85
CA ASN A 291 -9.62 -13.81 -22.73
C ASN A 291 -9.78 -14.30 -21.27
N ARG A 292 -9.96 -13.39 -20.31
CA ARG A 292 -10.28 -13.72 -18.90
C ARG A 292 -11.58 -14.51 -18.83
N SER A 293 -11.58 -15.60 -18.07
CA SER A 293 -12.80 -16.37 -17.80
C SER A 293 -13.68 -15.68 -16.77
N TYR A 294 -14.99 -15.96 -16.82
CA TYR A 294 -15.95 -15.50 -15.81
C TYR A 294 -15.55 -15.95 -14.41
N GLU A 295 -15.11 -17.19 -14.25
CA GLU A 295 -14.67 -17.74 -12.96
C GLU A 295 -13.52 -16.92 -12.34
N ARG A 296 -12.53 -16.53 -13.15
CA ARG A 296 -11.42 -15.67 -12.70
C ARG A 296 -11.89 -14.27 -12.32
N ALA A 297 -12.82 -13.70 -13.09
CA ALA A 297 -13.43 -12.40 -12.79
C ALA A 297 -14.23 -12.45 -11.47
N LYS A 298 -15.06 -13.48 -11.28
CA LYS A 298 -15.82 -13.72 -10.05
C LYS A 298 -14.90 -13.90 -8.84
N THR A 299 -13.83 -14.68 -8.99
CA THR A 299 -12.83 -14.88 -7.92
C THR A 299 -12.16 -13.56 -7.51
N LEU A 300 -11.87 -12.67 -8.47
CA LEU A 300 -11.35 -11.34 -8.16
C LEU A 300 -12.37 -10.51 -7.37
N VAL A 301 -13.62 -10.48 -7.82
CA VAL A 301 -14.68 -9.72 -7.14
C VAL A 301 -14.95 -10.23 -5.73
N ASP A 302 -14.93 -11.54 -5.52
CA ASP A 302 -15.07 -12.16 -4.20
C ASP A 302 -13.91 -11.80 -3.27
N LEU A 303 -12.69 -11.72 -3.79
CA LEU A 303 -11.55 -11.23 -3.04
C LEU A 303 -11.74 -9.77 -2.64
N LEU A 304 -12.15 -8.89 -3.57
CA LEU A 304 -12.37 -7.47 -3.28
C LEU A 304 -13.45 -7.29 -2.21
N TRP A 305 -14.56 -8.03 -2.32
CA TRP A 305 -15.64 -7.99 -1.34
C TRP A 305 -15.16 -8.44 0.04
N TRP A 306 -14.40 -9.54 0.10
CA TRP A 306 -13.80 -10.01 1.34
C TRP A 306 -12.82 -8.99 1.94
N CYS A 307 -12.00 -8.33 1.11
CA CYS A 307 -11.03 -7.31 1.54
C CYS A 307 -11.69 -6.12 2.26
N ILE A 308 -12.84 -5.65 1.79
CA ILE A 308 -13.53 -4.49 2.40
C ILE A 308 -14.42 -4.88 3.60
N HIS A 309 -14.69 -6.18 3.78
CA HIS A 309 -15.49 -6.72 4.88
C HIS A 309 -14.63 -7.53 5.87
N GLU A 310 -14.70 -8.87 5.80
CA GLU A 310 -14.06 -9.77 6.75
C GLU A 310 -12.57 -9.51 6.97
N ALA A 311 -11.83 -9.13 5.92
CA ALA A 311 -10.40 -8.92 6.03
C ALA A 311 -10.03 -7.73 6.94
N GLN A 312 -10.93 -6.75 7.11
CA GLN A 312 -10.72 -5.56 7.92
C GLN A 312 -10.37 -5.90 9.39
N GLN A 313 -10.78 -7.08 9.88
CA GLN A 313 -10.43 -7.57 11.22
C GLN A 313 -8.93 -7.76 11.44
N TYR A 314 -8.14 -7.89 10.37
CA TYR A 314 -6.69 -8.09 10.43
C TYR A 314 -5.87 -6.80 10.30
N ASN A 315 -6.52 -5.63 10.12
CA ASN A 315 -5.81 -4.37 9.86
C ASN A 315 -5.05 -3.87 11.10
N GLU A 316 -5.77 -3.66 12.19
CA GLU A 316 -5.23 -3.00 13.39
C GLU A 316 -4.07 -3.78 14.04
N PRO A 317 -4.09 -5.13 14.12
CA PRO A 317 -2.94 -5.90 14.60
C PRO A 317 -1.66 -5.71 13.76
N LEU A 318 -1.78 -5.18 12.54
CA LEU A 318 -0.66 -4.87 11.65
C LEU A 318 -0.43 -3.36 11.51
N LEU A 319 -1.04 -2.54 12.38
CA LEU A 319 -0.97 -1.07 12.39
C LEU A 319 -1.61 -0.36 11.18
N TYR A 320 -2.57 -1.01 10.55
CA TYR A 320 -3.43 -0.38 9.54
C TYR A 320 -4.78 0.00 10.16
N GLY A 321 -5.26 1.20 9.86
CA GLY A 321 -6.63 1.59 10.20
C GLY A 321 -7.63 0.85 9.32
N ARG A 322 -8.78 0.51 9.91
CA ARG A 322 -9.93 -0.01 9.15
C ARG A 322 -10.54 1.09 8.28
N LEU A 323 -11.23 0.70 7.23
CA LEU A 323 -12.07 1.62 6.47
C LEU A 323 -13.24 2.09 7.35
N PRO A 324 -13.51 3.41 7.40
CA PRO A 324 -14.75 3.92 8.00
C PRO A 324 -15.99 3.35 7.29
N GLU A 325 -17.11 3.18 8.00
CA GLU A 325 -18.33 2.56 7.45
C GLU A 325 -18.85 3.27 6.19
N ASN A 326 -18.78 4.60 6.13
CA ASN A 326 -19.17 5.36 4.95
C ASN A 326 -18.24 5.10 3.74
N VAL A 327 -16.98 4.75 3.98
CA VAL A 327 -16.02 4.36 2.94
C VAL A 327 -16.26 2.93 2.49
N VAL A 328 -16.61 2.03 3.41
CA VAL A 328 -17.03 0.66 3.05
C VAL A 328 -18.24 0.72 2.11
N LYS A 329 -19.26 1.52 2.43
CA LYS A 329 -20.44 1.72 1.56
C LYS A 329 -20.12 2.26 0.17
N LYS A 330 -19.11 3.14 0.06
CA LYS A 330 -18.62 3.61 -1.24
C LYS A 330 -17.89 2.49 -1.98
N ALA A 331 -17.06 1.72 -1.29
CA ALA A 331 -16.34 0.59 -1.86
C ALA A 331 -17.30 -0.51 -2.35
N GLU A 332 -18.36 -0.84 -1.60
CA GLU A 332 -19.43 -1.74 -2.01
C GLU A 332 -20.02 -1.32 -3.36
N LYS A 333 -20.47 -0.07 -3.49
CA LYS A 333 -21.02 0.48 -4.74
C LYS A 333 -20.04 0.40 -5.90
N ILE A 334 -18.75 0.64 -5.64
CA ILE A 334 -17.72 0.52 -6.68
C ILE A 334 -17.58 -0.94 -7.12
N ILE A 335 -17.52 -1.89 -6.19
CA ILE A 335 -17.37 -3.32 -6.50
C ILE A 335 -18.63 -3.86 -7.21
N GLU A 336 -19.83 -3.44 -6.81
CA GLU A 336 -21.10 -3.78 -7.46
C GLU A 336 -21.17 -3.30 -8.91
N SER A 337 -20.45 -2.23 -9.25
CA SER A 337 -20.35 -1.73 -10.62
C SER A 337 -19.48 -2.60 -11.55
N ILE A 338 -18.78 -3.61 -11.03
CA ILE A 338 -17.90 -4.49 -11.80
C ILE A 338 -18.73 -5.48 -12.61
N THR A 339 -18.41 -5.57 -13.91
CA THR A 339 -19.17 -6.33 -14.90
C THR A 339 -18.30 -7.38 -15.60
N TYR A 340 -18.96 -8.38 -16.17
CA TYR A 340 -18.40 -9.32 -17.13
C TYR A 340 -19.31 -9.39 -18.35
N LYS A 341 -18.82 -8.96 -19.52
CA LYS A 341 -19.62 -8.81 -20.75
C LYS A 341 -20.83 -7.90 -20.55
N GLY A 342 -20.66 -6.81 -19.81
CA GLY A 342 -21.70 -5.83 -19.51
C GLY A 342 -22.71 -6.23 -18.42
N THR A 343 -22.65 -7.46 -17.90
CA THR A 343 -23.52 -7.92 -16.81
C THR A 343 -22.80 -7.80 -15.46
N PRO A 344 -23.43 -7.24 -14.40
CA PRO A 344 -22.85 -7.21 -13.06
C PRO A 344 -22.42 -8.60 -12.57
N ILE A 345 -21.28 -8.67 -11.90
CA ILE A 345 -20.74 -9.93 -11.35
C ILE A 345 -21.34 -10.24 -9.97
N LEU A 346 -21.54 -9.22 -9.13
CA LEU A 346 -22.31 -9.34 -7.90
C LEU A 346 -23.77 -9.08 -8.23
N ASN A 347 -24.60 -10.11 -8.09
CA ASN A 347 -26.05 -10.00 -8.08
C ASN A 347 -26.51 -10.28 -6.66
N HIS A 348 -27.18 -9.32 -6.03
CA HIS A 348 -27.92 -9.52 -4.78
C HIS A 348 -29.33 -10.04 -5.07
#